data_AF-A0ABC8LE93-F1
#
_entry.id   AF-A0ABC8LE93-F1
#
_cell.length_a   1.000
_cell.length_b   1.000
_cell.length_c   1.000
_cell.angle_alpha   90.00
_cell.angle_beta   90.00
_cell.angle_gamma   90.00
#
_symmetry.space_group_name_H-M   'P 1'
#
loop_
_entity.id
_entity.type
_entity.pdbx_description
1 polymer ?
#
loop_
_entity_poly.entity_id
_entity_poly.type
_entity_poly.pdbx_seq_one_letter_code
_entity_poly.pdbx_strand_id
1 'polypeptide(L)' 'MMMMIRTEKVKQCVDARLGGDYAPKAVAKLAAVTALCVQYEADFRPYMSTVVKALQPLLNARAVAPGEGLH' A
#
# COMPACT_ATOMS: atom_id res chain seq x y z
N MET A 1 3.53 18.21 10.67
CA MET A 1 2.59 17.22 11.24
C MET A 1 2.61 15.98 10.35
N MET A 2 3.62 15.14 10.49
CA MET A 2 3.84 13.99 9.61
C MET A 2 3.11 12.79 10.18
N MET A 3 1.98 12.43 9.57
CA MET A 3 1.19 11.29 10.00
C MET A 3 1.92 10.03 9.52
N MET A 4 2.74 9.43 10.38
CA MET A 4 3.06 8.02 10.23
C MET A 4 1.72 7.28 10.30
N ILE A 5 1.19 6.87 9.15
CA ILE A 5 0.10 5.90 9.08
C ILE A 5 0.66 4.62 9.71
N ARG A 6 0.47 4.46 11.02
CA ARG A 6 0.72 3.19 11.70
C ARG A 6 -0.09 2.13 10.98
N THR A 7 0.51 0.96 10.74
CA THR A 7 -0.10 -0.16 10.00
C THR A 7 -1.54 -0.46 10.44
N GLU A 8 -1.82 -0.29 11.74
CA GLU A 8 -3.15 -0.47 12.34
C GLU A 8 -4.21 0.55 11.85
N LYS A 9 -3.79 1.78 11.53
CA LYS A 9 -4.67 2.85 11.02
C LYS A 9 -4.81 2.84 9.51
N VAL A 10 -3.99 2.07 8.78
CA VAL A 10 -4.06 2.05 7.30
C VAL A 10 -5.45 1.68 6.82
N LYS A 11 -6.14 0.75 7.51
CA LYS A 11 -7.49 0.29 7.16
C LYS A 11 -8.54 1.41 7.17
N GLN A 12 -8.34 2.45 7.99
CA GLN A 12 -9.26 3.59 8.08
C GLN A 12 -9.10 4.56 6.89
N CYS A 13 -8.01 4.43 6.14
CA CYS A 13 -7.70 5.26 4.97
C CYS A 13 -7.91 4.51 3.66
N VAL A 14 -8.23 3.21 3.70
CA VAL A 14 -8.52 2.41 2.51
C VAL A 14 -9.96 2.68 2.07
N ASP A 15 -10.16 2.75 0.75
CA ASP A 15 -11.48 2.96 0.16
C ASP A 15 -12.50 1.93 0.70
N ALA A 16 -13.55 2.43 1.34
CA ALA A 16 -14.58 1.61 1.96
C ALA A 16 -15.30 0.70 0.95
N ARG A 17 -15.34 1.08 -0.33
CA ARG A 17 -15.95 0.29 -1.42
C ARG A 17 -15.17 -0.98 -1.73
N LEU A 18 -13.92 -1.09 -1.31
CA LEU A 18 -13.15 -2.33 -1.46
C LEU A 18 -13.67 -3.43 -0.53
N GLY A 19 -14.45 -3.11 0.51
CA GLY A 19 -15.12 -4.14 1.35
C GLY A 19 -14.17 -5.12 2.06
N GLY A 20 -12.87 -4.81 2.15
CA GLY A 20 -11.86 -5.75 2.65
C GLY A 20 -11.24 -6.66 1.59
N ASP A 21 -11.63 -6.54 0.31
CA ASP A 21 -11.09 -7.26 -0.84
C ASP A 21 -9.70 -6.72 -1.24
N TYR A 22 -8.74 -6.85 -0.34
CA TYR A 22 -7.36 -6.45 -0.58
C TYR A 22 -6.42 -7.19 0.38
N ALA A 23 -5.20 -7.49 -0.07
CA ALA A 23 -4.18 -8.04 0.79
C ALA A 23 -3.71 -6.98 1.82
N PRO A 24 -3.89 -7.18 3.15
CA PRO A 24 -3.53 -6.18 4.15
C PRO A 24 -2.05 -5.79 4.12
N LYS A 25 -1.17 -6.76 3.80
CA LYS A 25 0.27 -6.54 3.64
C LYS A 25 0.59 -5.65 2.43
N ALA A 26 -0.17 -5.76 1.34
CA ALA A 26 0.03 -4.94 0.14
C ALA A 26 -0.36 -3.49 0.41
N VAL A 27 -1.51 -3.28 1.07
CA VAL A 27 -1.97 -1.96 1.49
C VAL A 27 -0.99 -1.30 2.47
N ALA A 28 -0.47 -2.04 3.46
CA ALA A 28 0.53 -1.52 4.38
C ALA A 28 1.79 -1.02 3.65
N LYS A 29 2.29 -1.80 2.68
CA LYS A 29 3.45 -1.42 1.85
C LYS A 29 3.16 -0.19 0.99
N LEU A 30 1.98 -0.15 0.34
CA LEU A 30 1.56 1.01 -0.46
C LEU A 30 1.47 2.28 0.40
N ALA A 31 0.91 2.19 1.60
CA ALA A 31 0.81 3.32 2.51
C ALA A 31 2.19 3.82 2.97
N ALA A 32 3.14 2.92 3.23
CA ALA A 32 4.51 3.30 3.55
C ALA A 32 5.19 4.07 2.40
N VAL A 33 5.06 3.58 1.16
CA VAL A 33 5.59 4.28 -0.03
C VAL A 33 4.93 5.66 -0.19
N THR A 34 3.61 5.73 -0.01
CA THR A 34 2.85 6.99 -0.13
C THR A 34 3.27 7.98 0.94
N ALA A 35 3.46 7.54 2.19
CA ALA A 35 3.94 8.39 3.28
C ALA A 35 5.30 9.00 2.97
N LEU A 36 6.22 8.22 2.39
CA LEU A 36 7.52 8.72 1.92
C LEU A 36 7.38 9.74 0.77
N CYS A 37 6.41 9.56 -0.12
CA CYS A 37 6.19 10.48 -1.25
C CYS A 37 5.68 11.87 -0.83
N VAL A 38 4.96 11.96 0.29
CA VAL A 38 4.33 13.21 0.76
C VAL A 38 5.12 13.90 1.88
N GLN A 39 6.36 13.47 2.10
CA GLN A 39 7.27 14.12 3.04
C GLN A 39 7.43 15.61 2.73
N TYR A 40 7.44 16.44 3.78
CA TYR A 40 7.58 17.89 3.65
C TYR A 40 8.98 18.25 3.10
N GLU A 41 10.02 17.65 3.66
CA GLU A 41 11.39 17.78 3.16
C GLU A 41 11.57 16.98 1.86
N ALA A 42 11.97 17.68 0.81
CA ALA A 42 12.10 17.11 -0.53
C ALA A 42 13.13 15.98 -0.60
N ASP A 43 14.21 16.08 0.18
CA ASP A 43 15.31 15.10 0.21
C ASP A 43 14.88 13.74 0.77
N PHE A 44 13.79 13.69 1.54
CA PHE A 44 13.21 12.43 2.03
C PHE A 44 12.18 11.82 1.09
N ARG A 45 11.78 12.55 0.04
CA ARG A 45 10.88 12.00 -0.99
C ARG A 45 11.66 11.07 -1.91
N PRO A 46 11.16 9.85 -2.15
CA PRO A 46 11.84 8.90 -3.02
C PRO A 46 11.79 9.38 -4.48
N TYR A 47 12.83 9.06 -5.25
CA TYR A 47 12.76 9.14 -6.69
C TYR A 47 11.66 8.23 -7.23
N MET A 48 11.00 8.65 -8.31
CA MET A 48 9.94 7.85 -8.93
C MET A 48 10.42 6.46 -9.39
N SER A 49 11.70 6.31 -9.75
CA SER A 49 12.29 5.00 -10.06
C SER A 49 12.27 4.04 -8.85
N THR A 50 12.44 4.55 -7.64
CA THR A 50 12.32 3.78 -6.38
C THR A 50 10.87 3.45 -6.08
N VAL A 51 9.96 4.42 -6.30
CA VAL A 51 8.51 4.21 -6.13
C VAL A 51 8.03 3.06 -7.02
N VAL A 52 8.35 3.09 -8.32
CA VAL A 52 7.97 2.04 -9.27
C VAL A 52 8.51 0.67 -8.83
N LYS A 53 9.79 0.59 -8.45
CA LYS A 53 10.40 -0.65 -7.95
C LYS A 53 9.70 -1.19 -6.70
N ALA A 54 9.26 -0.32 -5.80
CA ALA A 54 8.55 -0.72 -4.58
C ALA A 54 7.11 -1.17 -4.85
N LEU A 55 6.44 -0.60 -5.85
CA LEU A 55 5.07 -0.92 -6.23
C LEU A 55 4.96 -2.15 -7.12
N GLN A 56 5.97 -2.44 -7.94
CA GLN A 56 5.96 -3.55 -8.90
C GLN A 56 5.57 -4.91 -8.28
N PRO A 57 6.09 -5.31 -7.10
CA PRO A 57 5.68 -6.57 -6.46
C PRO A 57 4.22 -6.60 -5.98
N LEU A 58 3.61 -5.43 -5.77
CA LEU A 58 2.23 -5.33 -5.27
C LEU A 58 1.20 -5.57 -6.38
N LEU A 59 1.56 -5.30 -7.65
CA LEU A 59 0.69 -5.55 -8.81
C LEU A 59 0.35 -7.04 -8.95
N ASN A 60 1.31 -7.91 -8.63
CA ASN A 60 1.13 -9.36 -8.71
C ASN A 60 0.41 -9.94 -7.47
N ALA A 61 0.26 -9.17 -6.39
CA ALA A 61 -0.43 -9.64 -5.19
C ALA A 61 -1.94 -9.82 -5.38
N ARG A 62 -2.53 -9.23 -6.44
CA ARG A 62 -3.94 -9.43 -6.85
C ARG A 62 -4.19 -10.84 -7.40
N ALA A 63 -3.17 -11.55 -7.89
CA ALA A 63 -3.32 -12.86 -8.53
C ALA A 63 -3.59 -14.01 -7.54
N VAL A 64 -3.46 -13.77 -6.22
CA VAL A 64 -3.76 -14.76 -5.18
C VAL A 64 -4.98 -14.27 -4.39
N ALA A 65 -6.13 -14.18 -5.07
CA ALA A 65 -7.42 -14.26 -4.39
C ALA A 65 -7.82 -15.75 -4.40
N PRO A 66 -7.86 -16.45 -3.24
CA PRO A 66 -8.37 -17.81 -3.18
C PRO A 66 -9.89 -17.74 -3.30
N GLY A 67 -10.37 -17.81 -4.53
CA GLY A 67 -11.78 -17.89 -4.87
C GLY A 67 -11.97 -18.76 -6.10
N GLU A 68 -11.33 -19.94 -6.13
CA GLU A 68 -11.71 -21.10 -6.95
C GLU A 68 -11.06 -22.34 -6.30
N GLY A 69 -11.88 -23.19 -5.69
CA GLY A 69 -11.43 -24.37 -4.95
C GLY A 69 -12.61 -25.07 -4.30
N LEU A 70 -13.46 -25.65 -5.13
CA LEU A 70 -14.46 -26.66 -4.78
C LEU A 70 -13.81 -27.81 -3.98
N HIS A 71 -14.52 -28.24 -2.93
CA HIS A 71 -14.31 -29.39 -2.02
C HIS A 71 -13.56 -29.12 -0.72
#